data_AF-A0A4V2YJL5-F1
#
_entry.id   AF-A0A4V2YJL5-F1
#
_cell.length_a   1.000
_cell.length_b   1.000
_cell.length_c   1.000
_cell.angle_alpha   90.00
_cell.angle_beta   90.00
_cell.angle_gamma   90.00
#
_symmetry.space_group_name_H-M   'P 1'
#
loop_
_entity.id
_entity.type
_entity.pdbx_description
1 polymer ?
#
loop_
_entity_poly.entity_id
_entity_poly.type
_entity_poly.pdbx_seq_one_letter_code
_entity_poly.pdbx_strand_id
1 'polypeptide(L)'
;MTWAVGAFIALVAVLVASKPLRGESFGGTDGVVVLACGLRALTIAMAQATIRSWGRRVPGWLLLGGLAGAAGLQVFYPLAELVIKLTVVVGLVEETGLGATHTDATAWFNLVMTALIWGVPGALLARIAVRYQSRAGVSSRWVFLGIVGGLAFLLGLGLLIG
;
A
#
# COMPACT_ATOMS: atom_id res chain seq x y z
N MET A 1 18.44 -3.09 5.88
CA MET A 1 17.24 -2.52 5.22
C MET A 1 15.99 -2.53 6.10
N THR A 2 15.55 -3.65 6.68
CA THR A 2 14.34 -3.69 7.57
C THR A 2 14.42 -2.74 8.78
N TRP A 3 15.60 -2.61 9.37
CA TRP A 3 15.87 -1.71 10.50
C TRP A 3 15.61 -0.23 10.17
N ALA A 4 15.95 0.20 8.95
CA ALA A 4 15.71 1.58 8.50
C ALA A 4 14.21 1.87 8.35
N VAL A 5 13.43 0.90 7.85
CA VAL A 5 11.97 1.06 7.78
C VAL A 5 11.34 1.02 9.17
N GLY A 6 11.85 0.17 10.06
CA GLY A 6 11.42 0.16 11.47
C GLY A 6 11.71 1.49 12.17
N ALA A 7 12.90 2.06 11.97
CA ALA A 7 13.28 3.36 12.50
C ALA A 7 12.41 4.49 11.94
N PHE A 8 12.10 4.46 10.63
CA PHE A 8 11.19 5.41 10.01
C PHE A 8 9.78 5.33 10.61
N ILE A 9 9.22 4.12 10.75
CA ILE A 9 7.89 3.92 11.35
C ILE A 9 7.87 4.40 12.80
N ALA A 10 8.91 4.09 13.57
CA ALA A 10 9.04 4.55 14.96
C ALA A 10 9.13 6.09 15.03
N LEU A 11 9.92 6.71 14.15
CA LEU A 11 10.05 8.16 14.07
C LEU A 11 8.69 8.81 13.76
N VAL A 12 7.96 8.30 12.75
CA VAL A 12 6.64 8.83 12.39
C VAL A 12 5.63 8.64 13.53
N ALA A 13 5.64 7.48 14.19
CA ALA A 13 4.77 7.24 15.35
C ALA A 13 5.06 8.23 16.50
N VAL A 14 6.33 8.49 16.80
CA VAL A 14 6.74 9.49 17.80
C VAL A 14 6.30 10.88 17.40
N LEU A 15 6.48 11.27 16.13
CA LEU A 15 6.07 12.58 15.63
C LEU A 15 4.56 12.80 15.79
N VAL A 16 3.74 11.85 15.36
CA VAL A 16 2.28 11.91 15.51
C VAL A 16 1.88 11.92 17.00
N ALA A 17 2.45 11.03 17.82
CA ALA A 17 2.15 10.96 19.25
C ALA A 17 2.60 12.20 20.03
N SER A 18 3.57 12.96 19.51
CA SER A 18 4.07 14.18 20.13
C SER A 18 3.21 15.42 19.86
N LYS A 19 2.20 15.35 18.98
CA LYS A 19 1.34 16.50 18.65
C LYS A 19 0.61 17.13 19.84
N PRO A 20 0.02 16.35 20.77
CA PRO A 20 -0.58 16.92 21.98
C PRO A 20 0.42 17.69 22.85
N LEU A 21 1.70 17.27 22.86
CA LEU A 21 2.77 17.96 23.60
C LEU A 21 3.15 19.30 22.95
N ARG A 22 2.80 19.51 21.68
CA ARG A 22 3.00 20.75 20.92
C ARG A 22 1.73 21.62 20.86
N GLY A 23 0.65 21.20 21.53
CA GLY A 23 -0.64 21.89 21.50
C GLY A 23 -1.43 21.71 20.19
N GLU A 24 -1.03 20.75 19.35
CA GLU A 24 -1.72 20.43 18.09
C GLU A 24 -2.77 19.33 18.33
N SER A 25 -3.94 19.47 17.71
CA SER A 25 -4.95 18.41 17.65
C SER A 25 -4.63 17.38 16.57
N PHE A 26 -5.09 16.13 16.78
CA PHE A 26 -5.00 15.09 15.74
C PHE A 26 -5.93 15.45 14.58
N GLY A 27 -5.36 15.60 13.38
CA GLY A 27 -6.11 15.81 12.15
C GLY A 27 -6.44 14.50 11.42
N GLY A 28 -7.35 14.55 10.45
CA GLY A 28 -7.67 13.40 9.59
C GLY A 28 -6.45 12.81 8.87
N THR A 29 -5.50 13.67 8.49
CA THR A 29 -4.23 13.27 7.86
C THR A 29 -3.35 12.43 8.79
N ASP A 30 -3.40 12.65 10.10
CA ASP A 30 -2.59 11.89 11.06
C ASP A 30 -3.05 10.43 11.13
N GLY A 31 -4.37 10.20 11.07
CA GLY A 31 -4.94 8.87 10.99
C GLY A 31 -4.48 8.12 9.74
N VAL A 32 -4.46 8.80 8.59
CA VAL A 32 -3.98 8.23 7.31
C VAL A 32 -2.48 7.88 7.40
N VAL A 33 -1.67 8.76 7.99
CA VAL A 33 -0.23 8.53 8.17
C VAL A 33 0.04 7.32 9.09
N VAL A 34 -0.66 7.22 10.22
CA VAL A 34 -0.54 6.09 11.15
C VAL A 34 -0.99 4.79 10.47
N LEU A 35 -2.10 4.81 9.75
CA LEU A 35 -2.58 3.66 8.99
C LEU A 35 -1.56 3.21 7.94
N ALA A 36 -1.00 4.15 7.17
CA ALA A 36 0.02 3.85 6.17
C ALA A 36 1.28 3.23 6.79
N CYS A 37 1.72 3.73 7.95
CA CYS A 37 2.83 3.14 8.71
C CYS A 37 2.51 1.72 9.18
N GLY A 38 1.31 1.50 9.73
CA GLY A 38 0.86 0.19 10.19
C GLY A 38 0.79 -0.83 9.05
N LEU A 39 0.22 -0.44 7.91
CA LEU A 39 0.18 -1.27 6.70
C LEU A 39 1.60 -1.58 6.20
N ARG A 40 2.52 -0.61 6.25
CA ARG A 40 3.93 -0.84 5.89
C ARG A 40 4.62 -1.81 6.84
N ALA A 41 4.41 -1.68 8.15
CA ALA A 41 4.92 -2.64 9.14
C ALA A 41 4.40 -4.05 8.86
N LEU A 42 3.09 -4.17 8.59
CA LEU A 42 2.44 -5.44 8.29
C LEU A 42 3.02 -6.09 7.03
N THR A 43 3.16 -5.35 5.92
CA THR A 43 3.74 -5.91 4.68
C THR A 43 5.17 -6.41 4.88
N ILE A 44 5.98 -5.71 5.68
CA ILE A 44 7.34 -6.14 6.02
C ILE A 44 7.31 -7.38 6.91
N ALA A 45 6.45 -7.42 7.92
CA ALA A 45 6.29 -8.58 8.79
C ALA A 45 5.87 -9.83 7.99
N MET A 46 4.93 -9.68 7.06
CA MET A 46 4.50 -10.75 6.15
C MET A 46 5.63 -11.21 5.24
N ALA A 47 6.39 -10.29 4.65
CA ALA A 47 7.57 -10.64 3.85
C ALA A 47 8.61 -11.40 4.68
N GLN A 48 8.90 -10.97 5.91
CA GLN A 48 9.79 -11.67 6.84
C GLN A 48 9.26 -13.06 7.22
N ALA A 49 7.95 -13.21 7.42
CA ALA A 49 7.33 -14.50 7.73
C ALA A 49 7.58 -15.55 6.63
N THR A 50 7.77 -15.14 5.37
CA THR A 50 8.08 -16.08 4.28
C THR A 50 9.47 -16.70 4.35
N ILE A 51 10.38 -16.12 5.13
CA ILE A 51 11.79 -16.54 5.22
C ILE A 51 12.22 -16.97 6.62
N ARG A 52 11.57 -16.43 7.68
CA ARG A 52 11.95 -16.71 9.07
C ARG A 52 11.22 -17.93 9.63
N SER A 53 11.85 -18.60 10.58
CA SER A 53 11.31 -19.81 11.23
C SER A 53 9.97 -19.58 11.94
N TRP A 54 9.78 -18.42 12.57
CA TRP A 54 8.51 -18.08 13.25
C TRP A 54 7.33 -18.00 12.27
N GLY A 55 7.60 -17.67 11.00
CA GLY A 55 6.57 -17.56 9.96
C GLY A 55 5.95 -18.91 9.59
N ARG A 56 6.58 -20.04 9.95
CA ARG A 56 6.00 -21.38 9.78
C ARG A 56 4.73 -21.59 10.63
N ARG A 57 4.51 -20.76 11.65
CA ARG A 57 3.29 -20.78 12.48
C ARG A 57 2.11 -20.08 11.81
N VAL A 58 2.36 -19.26 10.79
CA VAL A 58 1.30 -18.50 10.11
C VAL A 58 0.71 -19.38 9.00
N PRO A 59 -0.63 -19.46 8.89
CA PRO A 59 -1.26 -20.23 7.82
C PRO A 59 -0.81 -19.75 6.44
N GLY A 60 -0.37 -20.68 5.59
CA GLY A 60 0.24 -20.32 4.30
C GLY A 60 -0.72 -19.61 3.34
N TRP A 61 -2.02 -19.90 3.43
CA TRP A 61 -3.04 -19.18 2.67
C TRP A 61 -3.15 -17.72 3.06
N LEU A 62 -2.98 -17.40 4.35
CA LEU A 62 -3.03 -16.03 4.87
C LEU A 62 -1.81 -15.24 4.43
N LEU A 63 -0.62 -15.84 4.52
CA LEU A 63 0.62 -15.23 4.04
C LEU A 63 0.57 -14.97 2.54
N LEU A 64 0.18 -15.98 1.75
CA LEU A 64 0.10 -15.85 0.30
C LEU A 64 -0.94 -14.81 -0.10
N GLY A 65 -2.14 -14.87 0.48
CA GLY A 65 -3.22 -13.94 0.19
C GLY A 65 -2.87 -12.50 0.55
N GLY A 66 -2.32 -12.26 1.74
CA GLY A 66 -1.96 -10.89 2.13
C GLY A 66 -0.77 -10.34 1.35
N LEU A 67 0.21 -11.16 0.94
CA LEU A 67 1.28 -10.71 0.05
C LEU A 67 0.76 -10.36 -1.35
N ALA A 68 -0.13 -11.18 -1.90
CA ALA A 68 -0.76 -10.94 -3.20
C ALA A 68 -1.68 -9.71 -3.16
N GLY A 69 -2.45 -9.54 -2.08
CA GLY A 69 -3.30 -8.36 -1.88
C GLY A 69 -2.50 -7.08 -1.70
N ALA A 70 -1.43 -7.12 -0.91
CA ALA A 70 -0.52 -5.99 -0.76
C ALA A 70 0.18 -5.64 -2.09
N ALA A 71 0.61 -6.66 -2.84
CA ALA A 71 1.19 -6.43 -4.17
C ALA A 71 0.18 -5.79 -5.12
N GLY A 72 -1.05 -6.32 -5.17
CA GLY A 72 -2.16 -5.78 -5.95
C GLY A 72 -2.39 -4.31 -5.60
N LEU A 73 -2.68 -4.00 -4.34
CA LEU A 73 -2.96 -2.63 -3.91
C LEU A 73 -1.86 -1.64 -4.30
N GLN A 74 -0.59 -2.01 -4.10
CA GLN A 74 0.54 -1.14 -4.40
C GLN A 74 0.76 -0.91 -5.89
N VAL A 75 0.37 -1.84 -6.76
CA VAL A 75 0.43 -1.66 -8.22
C VAL A 75 -0.83 -0.96 -8.76
N PHE A 76 -2.01 -1.29 -8.23
CA PHE A 76 -3.27 -0.74 -8.72
C PHE A 76 -3.48 0.72 -8.33
N TYR A 77 -2.92 1.19 -7.21
CA TYR A 77 -3.02 2.59 -6.80
C TYR A 77 -2.52 3.58 -7.87
N PRO A 78 -1.25 3.53 -8.32
CA PRO A 78 -0.77 4.43 -9.36
C PRO A 78 -1.49 4.21 -10.70
N LEU A 79 -1.97 2.99 -10.99
CA LEU A 79 -2.73 2.72 -12.20
C LEU A 79 -4.10 3.41 -12.17
N ALA A 80 -4.80 3.37 -11.03
CA ALA A 80 -6.07 4.06 -10.84
C ALA A 80 -5.89 5.58 -10.98
N GLU A 81 -4.83 6.14 -10.38
CA GLU A 81 -4.50 7.55 -10.53
C GLU A 81 -4.21 7.92 -11.99
N LEU A 82 -3.44 7.11 -12.73
CA LEU A 82 -3.19 7.31 -14.15
C LEU A 82 -4.50 7.30 -14.97
N VAL A 83 -5.39 6.34 -14.74
CA VAL A 83 -6.68 6.26 -15.45
C VAL A 83 -7.50 7.52 -15.21
N ILE A 84 -7.60 7.99 -13.97
CA ILE A 84 -8.32 9.23 -13.64
C ILE A 84 -7.70 10.42 -14.37
N LYS A 85 -6.37 10.59 -14.33
CA LYS A 85 -5.70 11.69 -15.04
C LYS A 85 -5.95 11.63 -16.55
N LEU A 86 -5.87 10.44 -17.15
CA LEU A 86 -6.15 10.27 -18.58
C LEU A 86 -7.61 10.64 -18.92
N THR A 87 -8.57 10.27 -18.08
CA THR A 87 -9.98 10.66 -18.29
C THR A 87 -10.19 12.18 -18.20
N VAL A 88 -9.43 12.88 -17.36
CA VAL A 88 -9.43 14.35 -17.32
C VAL A 88 -8.83 14.93 -18.59
N VAL A 89 -7.68 14.41 -19.04
CA VAL A 89 -7.01 14.87 -20.28
C VAL A 89 -7.92 14.74 -21.51
N VAL A 90 -8.72 13.68 -21.61
CA VAL A 90 -9.66 13.50 -22.74
C VAL A 90 -11.02 14.18 -22.53
N GLY A 91 -11.21 14.93 -21.45
CA GLY A 91 -12.42 15.70 -21.16
C GLY A 91 -13.62 14.85 -20.71
N LEU A 92 -13.40 13.63 -20.24
CA LEU A 92 -14.46 12.76 -19.70
C LEU A 92 -14.77 13.04 -18.23
N VAL A 93 -13.83 13.64 -17.50
CA VAL A 93 -13.94 13.99 -16.08
C VAL A 93 -13.40 15.40 -15.89
N GLU A 94 -14.06 16.20 -15.06
CA GLU A 94 -13.59 17.56 -14.73
C GLU A 94 -12.44 17.52 -13.71
N GLU A 95 -11.56 18.50 -13.78
CA GLU A 95 -10.58 18.72 -12.73
C GLU A 95 -11.30 19.18 -11.45
N THR A 96 -10.98 18.54 -10.32
CA THR A 96 -11.59 18.79 -9.02
C THR A 96 -10.51 19.16 -7.99
N GLY A 97 -10.89 19.43 -6.74
CA GLY A 97 -9.93 19.60 -5.64
C GLY A 97 -9.17 18.32 -5.24
N LEU A 98 -9.47 17.17 -5.85
CA LEU A 98 -8.75 15.92 -5.61
C LEU A 98 -7.48 15.88 -6.45
N GLY A 99 -6.32 15.69 -5.80
CA GLY A 99 -5.02 15.65 -6.49
C GLY A 99 -4.89 14.59 -7.59
N ALA A 100 -5.71 13.54 -7.54
CA ALA A 100 -5.78 12.55 -8.62
C ALA A 100 -6.27 13.16 -9.95
N THR A 101 -7.10 14.20 -9.92
CA THR A 101 -7.67 14.85 -11.11
C THR A 101 -6.77 15.94 -11.70
N HIS A 102 -5.76 16.44 -10.97
CA HIS A 102 -4.86 17.47 -11.48
C HIS A 102 -3.98 16.94 -12.61
N THR A 103 -3.76 17.74 -13.66
CA THR A 103 -2.97 17.34 -14.85
C THR A 103 -1.78 18.25 -15.14
N ASP A 104 -1.39 19.11 -14.20
CA ASP A 104 -0.19 19.95 -14.32
C ASP A 104 1.11 19.13 -14.25
N ALA A 105 2.25 19.76 -14.58
CA ALA A 105 3.55 19.08 -14.58
C ALA A 105 3.89 18.45 -13.21
N THR A 106 3.50 19.12 -12.12
CA THR A 106 3.69 18.64 -10.75
C THR A 106 2.91 17.35 -10.50
N ALA A 107 1.65 17.29 -10.93
CA ALA A 107 0.81 16.11 -10.78
C ALA A 107 1.34 14.90 -11.57
N TRP A 108 1.87 15.11 -12.78
CA TRP A 108 2.51 14.04 -13.55
C TRP A 108 3.79 13.54 -12.90
N PHE A 109 4.62 14.45 -12.38
CA PHE A 109 5.80 14.08 -11.61
C PHE A 109 5.43 13.27 -10.36
N ASN A 110 4.41 13.70 -9.62
CA ASN A 110 3.91 12.99 -8.45
C ASN A 110 3.41 11.60 -8.79
N LEU A 111 2.69 11.42 -9.91
CA LEU A 111 2.27 10.11 -10.39
C LEU A 111 3.47 9.19 -10.67
N VAL A 112 4.52 9.70 -11.33
CA VAL A 112 5.74 8.92 -11.58
C VAL A 112 6.41 8.50 -10.27
N MET A 113 6.52 9.43 -9.31
CA MET A 113 7.08 9.13 -7.99
C MET A 113 6.23 8.11 -7.23
N THR A 114 4.90 8.23 -7.27
CA THR A 114 3.96 7.25 -6.73
C THR A 114 4.17 5.88 -7.38
N ALA A 115 4.25 5.81 -8.70
CA ALA A 115 4.48 4.56 -9.43
C ALA A 115 5.81 3.89 -9.02
N LEU A 116 6.87 4.66 -8.76
CA LEU A 116 8.14 4.12 -8.27
C LEU A 116 8.06 3.67 -6.80
N ILE A 117 7.51 4.51 -5.93
CA ILE A 117 7.42 4.27 -4.47
C ILE A 117 6.53 3.07 -4.15
N TRP A 118 5.47 2.86 -4.92
CA TRP A 118 4.49 1.79 -4.70
C TRP A 118 4.67 0.63 -5.67
N GLY A 119 4.90 0.89 -6.96
CA GLY A 119 5.02 -0.14 -7.98
C GLY A 119 6.24 -1.03 -7.80
N VAL A 120 7.41 -0.47 -7.43
CA VAL A 120 8.61 -1.29 -7.21
C VAL A 120 8.43 -2.23 -6.01
N PRO A 121 8.03 -1.77 -4.81
CA PRO A 121 7.74 -2.69 -3.70
C PRO A 121 6.59 -3.66 -4.01
N GLY A 122 5.56 -3.23 -4.73
CA GLY A 122 4.46 -4.10 -5.18
C GLY A 122 4.94 -5.26 -6.05
N ALA A 123 5.79 -4.98 -7.05
CA ALA A 123 6.39 -6.00 -7.90
C ALA A 123 7.30 -6.96 -7.12
N LEU A 124 8.06 -6.45 -6.14
CA LEU A 124 8.87 -7.29 -5.25
C LEU A 124 8.00 -8.22 -4.38
N LEU A 125 6.88 -7.71 -3.84
CA LEU A 125 5.93 -8.52 -3.08
C LEU A 125 5.25 -9.58 -3.95
N ALA A 126 4.87 -9.25 -5.19
CA ALA A 126 4.37 -10.23 -6.14
C ALA A 126 5.37 -11.36 -6.39
N ARG A 127 6.65 -11.02 -6.58
CA ARG A 127 7.73 -12.00 -6.74
C ARG A 127 7.92 -12.87 -5.49
N ILE A 128 7.82 -12.29 -4.29
CA ILE A 128 7.86 -13.04 -3.03
C ILE A 128 6.66 -13.99 -2.93
N ALA A 129 5.45 -13.53 -3.28
CA ALA A 129 4.23 -14.34 -3.28
C ALA A 129 4.35 -15.56 -4.21
N VAL A 130 4.81 -15.37 -5.45
CA VAL A 130 5.03 -16.45 -6.43
C VAL A 130 6.05 -17.48 -5.91
N ARG A 131 7.18 -17.00 -5.35
CA ARG A 131 8.20 -17.89 -4.76
C ARG A 131 7.72 -18.59 -3.49
N TYR A 132 6.86 -17.94 -2.70
CA TYR A 132 6.28 -18.57 -1.52
C TYR A 132 5.26 -19.64 -1.91
N GLN A 133 4.41 -19.35 -2.89
CA GLN A 133 3.42 -20.28 -3.42
C GLN A 133 4.06 -21.60 -3.88
N SER A 134 5.12 -21.51 -4.70
CA SER A 134 5.80 -22.71 -5.22
C SER A 134 6.44 -23.55 -4.11
N ARG A 135 7.00 -22.90 -3.08
CA ARG A 135 7.62 -23.60 -1.93
C ARG A 135 6.62 -24.18 -0.94
N ALA A 136 5.51 -23.48 -0.70
CA ALA A 136 4.53 -23.84 0.32
C ALA A 136 3.39 -24.73 -0.21
N GLY A 137 3.31 -24.94 -1.53
CA GLY A 137 2.26 -25.79 -2.14
C GLY A 137 0.84 -25.23 -1.97
N VAL A 138 0.70 -23.92 -1.77
CA VAL A 138 -0.60 -23.28 -1.51
C VAL A 138 -1.31 -23.00 -2.84
N SER A 139 -2.63 -23.26 -2.89
CA SER A 139 -3.45 -23.02 -4.07
C SER A 139 -3.41 -21.57 -4.55
N SER A 140 -3.34 -21.38 -5.87
CA SER A 140 -3.40 -20.06 -6.54
C SER A 140 -4.69 -19.29 -6.27
N ARG A 141 -5.77 -19.96 -5.84
CA ARG A 141 -7.03 -19.30 -5.46
C ARG A 141 -6.81 -18.19 -4.42
N TRP A 142 -5.84 -18.39 -3.52
CA TRP A 142 -5.54 -17.42 -2.46
C TRP A 142 -4.79 -16.19 -2.99
N VAL A 143 -4.08 -16.32 -4.11
CA VAL A 143 -3.52 -15.16 -4.83
C VAL A 143 -4.66 -14.30 -5.36
N PHE A 144 -5.62 -14.92 -6.05
CA PHE A 144 -6.77 -14.22 -6.61
C PHE A 144 -7.61 -13.55 -5.51
N LEU A 145 -8.00 -14.30 -4.47
CA LEU A 145 -8.74 -13.76 -3.32
C LEU A 145 -7.97 -12.65 -2.60
N GLY A 146 -6.64 -12.78 -2.50
CA GLY A 146 -5.77 -11.75 -1.96
C GLY A 146 -5.84 -10.45 -2.77
N ILE A 147 -5.68 -10.53 -4.10
CA ILE A 147 -5.77 -9.38 -5.01
C ILE A 147 -7.14 -8.71 -4.92
N VAL A 148 -8.22 -9.50 -5.00
CA VAL A 148 -9.59 -8.99 -4.89
C VAL A 148 -9.81 -8.33 -3.53
N GLY A 149 -9.35 -8.94 -2.44
CA GLY A 149 -9.42 -8.36 -1.10
C GLY A 149 -8.62 -7.06 -0.97
N GLY A 150 -7.43 -6.99 -1.57
CA GLY A 150 -6.62 -5.78 -1.61
C GLY A 150 -7.29 -4.64 -2.39
N LEU A 151 -7.91 -4.95 -3.54
CA LEU A 151 -8.68 -3.99 -4.32
C LEU A 151 -9.93 -3.50 -3.57
N ALA A 152 -10.68 -4.41 -2.96
CA ALA A 152 -11.84 -4.06 -2.14
C ALA A 152 -11.45 -3.17 -0.96
N PHE A 153 -10.31 -3.44 -0.32
CA PHE A 153 -9.77 -2.60 0.74
C PHE A 153 -9.37 -1.21 0.22
N LEU A 154 -8.75 -1.13 -0.96
CA LEU A 154 -8.39 0.15 -1.57
C LEU A 154 -9.64 1.00 -1.89
N LEU A 155 -10.68 0.38 -2.45
CA LEU A 155 -11.96 1.04 -2.69
C LEU A 155 -12.58 1.52 -1.37
N GLY A 156 -12.58 0.68 -0.34
CA GLY A 156 -13.08 1.04 1.00
C GLY A 156 -12.32 2.23 1.60
N LEU A 157 -10.99 2.30 1.43
CA LEU A 157 -10.20 3.45 1.85
C LEU A 157 -10.58 4.71 1.06
N GLY A 158 -10.79 4.59 -0.25
CA GLY A 158 -11.28 5.69 -1.07
C GLY A 158 -12.61 6.26 -0.57
N LEU A 159 -13.56 5.39 -0.21
CA LEU A 159 -14.87 5.77 0.32
C LEU A 159 -14.84 6.34 1.75
N LEU A 160 -13.82 6.01 2.54
CA LEU A 160 -13.67 6.52 3.91
C LEU A 160 -12.98 7.89 3.96
N ILE A 161 -12.17 8.20 2.94
CA ILE A 161 -11.34 9.40 2.89
C ILE A 161 -11.96 10.48 1.97
N GLY A 162 -12.69 10.07 0.92
CA GLY A 162 -13.44 10.96 0.01
C GLY A 162 -14.86 11.22 0.48
#